data_AF-A0A2V6BE95-F1
#
_entry.id   AF-A0A2V6BE95-F1
#
_cell.length_a   1.000
_cell.length_b   1.000
_cell.length_c   1.000
_cell.angle_alpha   90.00
_cell.angle_beta   90.00
_cell.angle_gamma   90.00
#
_symmetry.space_group_name_H-M   'P 1'
#
loop_
_entity.id
_entity.type
_entity.pdbx_description
1 polymer ?
#
loop_
_entity_poly.entity_id
_entity_poly.type
_entity_poly.pdbx_seq_one_letter_code
_entity_poly.pdbx_strand_id
1 'polypeptide(L)'
;MAAPQIDQFTQALFGKVESVIIVCAILILVVGIPLYWLRLKAERGLIRVIRSSRNRRQIQKSAPDTNSFETAPHCPICNALMVKRLARRGSRSGSTFWGCSNYPKCRGTRAI
;
A
#
# COMPACT_ATOMS: atom_id res chain seq x y z
N MET A 1 36.52 -21.16 62.72
CA MET A 1 36.61 -19.68 62.76
C MET A 1 37.30 -19.20 61.47
N ALA A 2 36.54 -18.78 60.44
CA ALA A 2 37.03 -18.00 59.28
C ALA A 2 35.85 -17.76 58.30
N ALA A 3 34.88 -16.93 58.70
CA ALA A 3 33.76 -16.54 57.83
C ALA A 3 33.40 -15.04 57.78
N PRO A 4 33.97 -14.09 58.58
CA PRO A 4 33.49 -12.70 58.53
C PRO A 4 34.11 -11.84 57.41
N GLN A 5 35.19 -12.29 56.73
CA GLN A 5 35.95 -11.40 55.83
C GLN A 5 35.43 -11.37 54.37
N ILE A 6 34.65 -12.37 53.95
CA ILE A 6 34.16 -12.48 52.57
C ILE A 6 32.99 -11.52 52.31
N ASP A 7 32.13 -11.28 53.31
CA ASP A 7 30.95 -10.41 53.18
C ASP A 7 31.29 -8.92 53.01
N GLN A 8 32.41 -8.45 53.56
CA GLN A 8 32.79 -7.04 53.46
C GLN A 8 33.36 -6.68 52.08
N PHE A 9 33.98 -7.65 51.39
CA PHE A 9 34.54 -7.46 50.05
C PHE A 9 33.47 -7.56 48.96
N THR A 10 32.50 -8.46 49.13
CA THR A 10 31.31 -8.55 48.24
C THR A 10 30.47 -7.28 48.37
N GLN A 11 30.15 -6.79 49.56
CA GLN A 11 29.36 -5.56 49.73
C GLN A 11 29.98 -4.32 49.05
N ALA A 12 31.32 -4.19 49.04
CA ALA A 12 32.01 -3.07 48.38
C ALA A 12 32.03 -3.16 46.84
N LEU A 13 32.00 -4.37 46.28
CA LEU A 13 31.94 -4.61 44.84
C LEU A 13 30.50 -4.54 44.31
N PHE A 14 29.54 -5.10 45.04
CA PHE A 14 28.12 -5.07 44.67
C PHE A 14 27.56 -3.64 44.61
N GLY A 15 27.95 -2.74 45.52
CA GLY A 15 27.45 -1.34 45.50
C GLY A 15 27.84 -0.54 44.24
N LYS A 16 29.03 -0.77 43.69
CA LYS A 16 29.47 -0.14 42.43
C LYS A 16 28.80 -0.77 41.21
N VAL A 17 28.65 -2.10 41.21
CA VAL A 17 28.02 -2.84 40.11
C VAL A 17 26.52 -2.53 40.05
N GLU A 18 25.84 -2.47 41.18
CA GLU A 18 24.43 -2.13 41.28
C GLU A 18 24.16 -0.69 40.80
N SER A 19 24.99 0.26 41.21
CA SER A 19 24.92 1.64 40.72
C SER A 19 25.11 1.74 39.21
N VAL A 20 26.05 0.99 38.62
CA VAL A 20 26.27 0.95 37.17
C VAL A 20 25.10 0.32 36.43
N ILE A 21 24.51 -0.76 36.96
CA ILE A 21 23.33 -1.42 36.37
C ILE A 21 22.14 -0.46 36.39
N ILE A 22 21.92 0.25 37.50
CA ILE A 22 20.84 1.24 37.64
C ILE A 22 21.02 2.39 36.64
N VAL A 23 22.23 2.95 36.53
CA VAL A 23 22.51 4.02 35.56
C VAL A 23 22.32 3.55 34.12
N CYS A 24 22.81 2.35 33.77
CA CYS A 24 22.60 1.77 32.44
C CYS A 24 21.11 1.52 32.15
N ALA A 25 20.34 1.00 33.12
CA ALA A 25 18.90 0.81 32.98
C ALA A 25 18.17 2.14 32.77
N ILE A 26 18.51 3.18 33.55
CA ILE A 26 17.95 4.53 33.39
C ILE A 26 18.31 5.10 32.01
N LEU A 27 19.55 4.96 31.55
CA LEU A 27 19.95 5.43 30.21
C LEU A 27 19.19 4.70 29.10
N ILE A 28 18.96 3.39 29.23
CA ILE A 28 18.18 2.62 28.26
C ILE A 28 16.71 3.08 28.27
N LEU A 29 16.10 3.26 29.44
CA LEU A 29 14.69 3.66 29.55
C LEU A 29 14.43 5.12 29.16
N VAL A 30 15.33 6.04 29.50
CA VAL A 30 15.16 7.49 29.31
C VAL A 30 15.71 7.96 27.97
N VAL A 31 16.75 7.31 27.43
CA VAL A 31 17.38 7.73 26.17
C VAL A 31 17.11 6.71 25.07
N GLY A 32 17.33 5.41 25.36
CA GLY A 32 17.18 4.34 24.38
C GLY A 32 15.73 4.16 23.88
N ILE A 33 14.76 4.00 24.78
CA ILE A 33 13.35 3.80 24.43
C ILE A 33 12.79 5.01 23.66
N PRO A 34 13.02 6.28 24.08
CA PRO A 34 12.53 7.43 23.33
C PRO A 34 13.17 7.59 21.95
N LEU A 35 14.48 7.34 21.82
CA LEU A 35 15.15 7.35 20.52
C LEU A 35 14.64 6.25 19.59
N TYR A 36 14.38 5.05 20.13
CA TYR A 36 13.78 3.94 19.39
C TYR A 36 12.37 4.27 18.90
N TRP A 37 11.53 4.84 19.77
CA TRP A 37 10.19 5.30 19.41
C TRP A 37 10.22 6.43 18.36
N LEU A 38 11.18 7.35 18.45
CA LEU A 38 11.36 8.43 17.48
C LEU A 38 11.74 7.88 16.10
N ARG A 39 12.69 6.94 16.05
CA ARG A 39 13.05 6.18 14.83
C ARG A 39 11.84 5.48 14.23
N LEU A 40 11.08 4.75 15.04
CA LEU A 40 9.90 4.00 14.59
C LEU A 40 8.78 4.91 14.05
N LYS A 41 8.61 6.11 14.63
CA LYS A 41 7.60 7.09 14.19
C LYS A 41 7.98 7.75 12.85
N ALA A 42 9.29 7.91 12.58
CA ALA A 42 9.79 8.41 11.30
C ALA A 42 9.49 7.45 10.13
N GLU A 43 9.68 6.14 10.33
CA GLU A 43 9.47 5.12 9.29
C GLU A 43 8.00 5.01 8.84
N ARG A 44 7.04 5.21 9.77
CA ARG A 44 5.60 5.21 9.46
C ARG A 44 5.16 6.38 8.58
N GLY A 45 5.98 7.43 8.44
CA GLY A 45 5.72 8.57 7.55
C GLY A 45 5.79 8.21 6.06
N LEU A 46 6.75 7.35 5.68
CA LEU A 46 7.04 7.02 4.28
C LEU A 46 5.90 6.21 3.61
N ILE A 47 5.21 5.36 4.38
CA ILE A 47 4.10 4.53 3.89
C ILE A 47 2.94 5.39 3.34
N ARG A 48 2.67 6.56 3.93
CA ARG A 48 1.58 7.45 3.47
C ARG A 48 1.86 8.07 2.10
N VAL A 49 3.10 8.42 1.81
CA VAL A 49 3.51 9.04 0.54
C VAL A 49 3.51 8.03 -0.61
N ILE A 50 3.94 6.79 -0.34
CA ILE A 50 3.91 5.74 -1.36
C ILE A 50 2.46 5.39 -1.75
N ARG A 51 1.53 5.36 -0.79
CA ARG A 51 0.12 5.04 -1.07
C ARG A 51 -0.57 6.11 -1.92
N SER A 52 -0.26 7.40 -1.72
CA SER A 52 -0.85 8.50 -2.50
C SER A 52 -0.39 8.49 -3.96
N SER A 53 0.87 8.15 -4.21
CA SER A 53 1.40 8.05 -5.58
C SER A 53 0.79 6.90 -6.39
N ARG A 54 0.51 5.74 -5.75
CA ARG A 54 -0.11 4.59 -6.43
C ARG A 54 -1.56 4.87 -6.84
N ASN A 55 -2.34 5.54 -5.98
CA ASN A 55 -3.73 5.89 -6.30
C ASN A 55 -3.83 6.85 -7.49
N ARG A 56 -2.94 7.86 -7.55
CA ARG A 56 -2.87 8.82 -8.67
C ARG A 56 -2.50 8.14 -10.00
N ARG A 57 -1.56 7.19 -9.99
CA ARG A 57 -1.22 6.39 -11.18
C ARG A 57 -2.37 5.51 -11.65
N GLN A 58 -3.16 4.93 -10.74
CA GLN A 58 -4.31 4.12 -11.12
C GLN A 58 -5.40 4.97 -11.77
N ILE A 59 -5.75 6.13 -11.20
CA ILE A 59 -6.77 7.03 -11.76
C ILE A 59 -6.37 7.49 -13.17
N GLN A 60 -5.08 7.74 -13.42
CA GLN A 60 -4.58 8.09 -14.75
C GLN A 60 -4.60 6.91 -15.75
N LYS A 61 -4.38 5.68 -15.29
CA LYS A 61 -4.42 4.48 -16.15
C LYS A 61 -5.84 4.01 -16.46
N SER A 62 -6.82 4.38 -15.64
CA SER A 62 -8.23 4.05 -15.84
C SER A 62 -9.06 5.20 -16.43
N ALA A 63 -8.45 6.35 -16.71
CA ALA A 63 -9.05 7.32 -17.62
C ALA A 63 -9.13 6.64 -18.99
N PRO A 64 -10.33 6.58 -19.62
CA PRO A 64 -10.45 6.03 -20.95
C PRO A 64 -9.56 6.87 -21.87
N ASP A 65 -8.60 6.22 -22.48
CA ASP A 65 -7.77 6.71 -23.55
C ASP A 65 -8.69 7.37 -24.60
N THR A 66 -8.78 8.69 -24.51
CA THR A 66 -9.52 9.58 -25.42
C THR A 66 -9.01 9.47 -26.87
N ASN A 67 -7.95 8.68 -27.12
CA ASN A 67 -7.50 8.34 -28.47
C ASN A 67 -8.25 7.15 -29.11
N SER A 68 -9.23 6.56 -28.43
CA SER A 68 -10.14 5.57 -29.03
C SER A 68 -11.42 6.17 -29.61
N PHE A 69 -11.56 7.50 -29.55
CA PHE A 69 -12.64 8.24 -30.22
C PHE A 69 -12.38 8.50 -31.71
N GLU A 70 -11.22 8.12 -32.25
CA GLU A 70 -11.00 8.16 -33.69
C GLU A 70 -11.80 7.01 -34.35
N THR A 71 -13.04 7.32 -34.73
CA THR A 71 -13.97 6.50 -35.52
C THR A 71 -14.74 5.41 -34.77
N ALA A 72 -15.29 5.70 -33.59
CA ALA A 72 -16.36 4.87 -33.05
C ALA A 72 -17.59 4.97 -33.98
N PRO A 73 -18.02 3.88 -34.65
CA PRO A 73 -19.11 3.95 -35.61
C PRO A 73 -20.45 4.21 -34.90
N HIS A 74 -21.37 4.84 -35.61
CA HIS A 74 -22.75 4.96 -35.15
C HIS A 74 -23.48 3.61 -35.24
N CYS A 75 -24.40 3.39 -34.31
CA CYS A 75 -25.26 2.21 -34.30
C CYS A 75 -26.26 2.26 -35.47
N PRO A 76 -26.40 1.20 -36.28
CA PRO A 76 -27.34 1.19 -37.41
C PRO A 76 -28.83 1.19 -37.02
N ILE A 77 -29.14 0.98 -35.73
CA ILE A 77 -30.54 0.86 -35.25
C ILE A 77 -31.03 2.17 -34.62
N CYS A 78 -30.19 2.81 -33.81
CA CYS A 78 -30.58 4.00 -33.04
C CYS A 78 -29.65 5.20 -33.21
N ASN A 79 -28.65 5.08 -34.10
CA ASN A 79 -27.64 6.10 -34.37
C ASN A 79 -26.78 6.55 -33.17
N ALA A 80 -26.95 5.95 -31.99
CA ALA A 80 -26.12 6.21 -30.83
C ALA A 80 -24.67 5.77 -31.06
N LEU A 81 -23.72 6.41 -30.37
CA LEU A 81 -22.31 6.04 -30.41
C LEU A 81 -22.13 4.60 -29.91
N MET A 82 -21.28 3.84 -30.59
CA MET A 82 -20.94 2.48 -30.19
C MET A 82 -19.70 2.46 -29.29
N VAL A 83 -19.64 1.45 -28.42
CA VAL A 83 -18.54 1.21 -27.49
C VAL A 83 -17.91 -0.15 -27.77
N LYS A 84 -16.58 -0.24 -27.69
CA LYS A 84 -15.84 -1.49 -27.87
C LYS A 84 -16.10 -2.40 -26.65
N ARG A 85 -16.63 -3.60 -26.89
CA ARG A 85 -16.93 -4.61 -25.88
C ARG A 85 -16.18 -5.89 -26.19
N LEU A 86 -15.77 -6.62 -25.16
CA LEU A 86 -15.13 -7.93 -25.29
C LEU A 86 -16.19 -9.02 -25.24
N ALA A 87 -16.19 -9.92 -26.21
CA ALA A 87 -17.03 -11.11 -26.20
C ALA A 87 -16.54 -12.07 -25.12
N ARG A 88 -17.37 -12.31 -24.09
CA ARG A 88 -17.03 -13.17 -22.94
C ARG A 88 -17.41 -14.65 -23.16
N ARG A 89 -18.24 -14.96 -24.14
CA ARG A 89 -18.84 -16.30 -24.33
C ARG A 89 -19.06 -16.58 -25.83
N GLY A 90 -19.06 -17.86 -26.20
CA GLY A 90 -19.27 -18.34 -27.57
C GLY A 90 -17.97 -18.54 -28.36
N SER A 91 -18.10 -18.87 -29.65
CA SER A 91 -16.99 -19.17 -30.57
C SER A 91 -16.05 -17.98 -30.83
N ARG A 92 -16.50 -16.76 -30.53
CA ARG A 92 -15.73 -15.52 -30.66
C ARG A 92 -15.27 -14.97 -29.31
N SER A 93 -15.21 -15.80 -28.27
CA SER A 93 -14.72 -15.37 -26.94
C SER A 93 -13.31 -14.79 -27.04
N GLY A 94 -13.06 -13.69 -26.34
CA GLY A 94 -11.80 -12.95 -26.42
C GLY A 94 -11.69 -11.97 -27.59
N SER A 95 -12.60 -11.99 -28.57
CA SER A 95 -12.65 -10.96 -29.62
C SER A 95 -13.37 -9.69 -29.13
N THR A 96 -12.98 -8.54 -29.68
CA THR A 96 -13.68 -7.27 -29.44
C THR A 96 -14.69 -7.00 -30.54
N PHE A 97 -15.78 -6.32 -30.18
CA PHE A 97 -16.84 -5.92 -31.11
C PHE A 97 -17.40 -4.56 -30.69
N TRP A 98 -18.01 -3.84 -31.63
CA TRP A 98 -18.76 -2.64 -31.33
C TRP A 98 -20.15 -3.02 -30.81
N GLY A 99 -20.50 -2.61 -29.60
CA GLY A 99 -21.84 -2.73 -29.05
C GLY A 99 -22.47 -1.35 -28.83
N CYS A 100 -23.78 -1.24 -29.00
CA CYS A 100 -24.48 0.02 -28.72
C CYS A 100 -24.29 0.47 -27.27
N SER A 101 -24.12 1.79 -27.06
CA SER A 101 -24.09 2.42 -25.73
C SER A 101 -25.42 2.28 -24.99
N ASN A 102 -26.55 2.25 -25.72
CA ASN A 102 -27.90 2.15 -25.17
C ASN A 102 -28.37 0.71 -24.86
N TYR A 103 -27.49 -0.29 -24.83
CA TYR A 103 -27.86 -1.64 -24.36
C TYR A 103 -28.33 -1.58 -22.89
N PRO A 104 -29.43 -2.26 -22.49
CA PRO A 104 -30.18 -3.32 -23.18
C PRO A 104 -31.30 -2.85 -24.11
N LYS A 105 -31.61 -1.55 -24.14
CA LYS A 105 -32.70 -0.97 -24.95
C LYS A 105 -32.42 -1.10 -26.44
N CYS A 106 -31.16 -1.00 -26.86
CA CYS A 106 -30.73 -1.26 -28.22
C CYS A 106 -29.66 -2.36 -28.26
N ARG A 107 -29.89 -3.40 -29.06
CA ARG A 107 -28.99 -4.57 -29.22
C ARG A 107 -28.11 -4.50 -30.46
N GLY A 108 -27.98 -3.33 -31.09
CA GLY A 108 -27.14 -3.16 -32.27
C GLY A 108 -25.67 -3.47 -31.98
N THR A 109 -25.08 -4.32 -32.82
CA THR A 109 -23.67 -4.70 -32.76
C THR A 109 -23.03 -4.58 -34.14
N ARG A 110 -21.71 -4.39 -34.17
CA ARG A 110 -20.88 -4.39 -35.38
C ARG A 110 -19.59 -5.12 -35.07
N ALA A 111 -19.07 -5.87 -36.05
CA ALA A 111 -17.73 -6.42 -35.94
C ALA A 111 -16.70 -5.29 -35.95
N ILE A 112 -15.57 -5.51 -35.29
CA ILE A 112 -14.40 -4.64 -35.37
C ILE A 112 -13.42 -5.19 -36.39
#